data_AF-A0A916E2M0-F1
#
_entry.id   AF-A0A916E2M0-F1
#
_cell.length_a   1.000
_cell.length_b   1.000
_cell.length_c   1.000
_cell.angle_alpha   90.00
_cell.angle_beta   90.00
_cell.angle_gamma   90.00
#
_symmetry.space_group_name_H-M   'P 1'
#
loop_
_entity.id
_entity.type
_entity.pdbx_description
1 polymer ?
#
loop_
_entity_poly.entity_id
_entity_poly.type
_entity_poly.pdbx_seq_one_letter_code
_entity_poly.pdbx_strand_id
1 'polypeptide(L)'
;MIETFVTDTNINQSKISIIGLEIMNIFNRNTKFYFLCNYSRYNFTSGTELCFSELGYLRCTSTQNSSILAGRLAILNTSIKKLNFDILYFSTHNCGITKLIEGQKNLNEVIFNNQYLVTLKEYIVRPLEEALIKCADTIQYLKIDWKPVTNLFSHLVNLISLEIHAFRQKNWNHLNHLEKISLPHLKYLKAHYVPSKILASLIENTIGNLIEISIIYGQSDYDEGRLIHAIYQNCPNLNYLKLSLFSENFSEFENLLINCQILNGLEIFCVHDYQINWKILFEILTRSTPISLFKFKFIYSIFNSYLNINLESLKLFLDNWKDRSSMLLQIFSSGVMLNVEQKQHQLKLEDLLQKYKTKGVIKNYNTNNLGTEDFEWIQCKLHTLYD
;
A
#
# COMPACT_ATOMS: atom_id res chain seq x y z
N MET A 1 -7.44 19.09 -13.95
CA MET A 1 -8.05 20.20 -14.71
C MET A 1 -8.75 19.70 -15.96
N ILE A 2 -8.09 19.22 -17.02
CA ILE A 2 -8.80 18.74 -18.24
C ILE A 2 -9.70 17.53 -17.96
N GLU A 3 -9.22 16.48 -17.28
CA GLU A 3 -10.08 15.33 -16.93
C GLU A 3 -11.24 15.74 -16.01
N THR A 4 -10.98 16.59 -15.01
CA THR A 4 -12.00 17.11 -14.08
C THR A 4 -13.08 17.94 -14.79
N PHE A 5 -12.67 18.81 -15.72
CA PHE A 5 -13.57 19.65 -16.51
C PHE A 5 -14.45 18.80 -17.46
N VAL A 6 -13.91 17.68 -17.92
CA VAL A 6 -14.57 16.73 -18.82
C VAL A 6 -15.50 15.78 -18.09
N THR A 7 -15.24 15.42 -16.82
CA THR A 7 -16.16 14.59 -16.02
C THR A 7 -17.41 15.34 -15.58
N ASP A 8 -17.31 16.66 -15.38
CA ASP A 8 -18.44 17.52 -14.98
C ASP A 8 -19.34 17.93 -16.15
N THR A 9 -18.94 17.61 -17.38
CA THR A 9 -19.67 17.98 -18.59
C THR A 9 -20.05 16.70 -19.36
N ASN A 10 -21.30 16.60 -19.85
CA ASN A 10 -21.76 15.47 -20.69
C ASN A 10 -21.11 15.51 -22.10
N ILE A 11 -19.79 15.63 -22.16
CA ILE A 11 -18.99 15.66 -23.38
C ILE A 11 -18.86 14.23 -23.89
N ASN A 12 -19.18 14.03 -25.17
CA ASN A 12 -18.97 12.76 -25.86
C ASN A 12 -17.48 12.35 -25.78
N GLN A 13 -17.21 11.11 -25.40
CA GLN A 13 -15.86 10.60 -25.18
C GLN A 13 -14.92 10.78 -26.38
N SER A 14 -15.47 10.77 -27.60
CA SER A 14 -14.73 11.01 -28.85
C SER A 14 -14.23 12.46 -29.01
N LYS A 15 -14.87 13.44 -28.35
CA LYS A 15 -14.51 14.87 -28.42
C LYS A 15 -13.52 15.29 -27.33
N ILE A 16 -13.28 14.46 -26.32
CA ILE A 16 -12.40 14.77 -25.18
C ILE A 16 -10.97 15.08 -25.63
N SER A 17 -10.42 14.29 -26.55
CA SER A 17 -9.06 14.49 -27.06
C SER A 17 -8.91 15.84 -27.78
N ILE A 18 -9.92 16.21 -28.58
CA ILE A 18 -9.96 17.48 -29.32
C ILE A 18 -10.06 18.65 -28.35
N ILE A 19 -10.98 18.58 -27.38
CA ILE A 19 -11.17 19.64 -26.39
C ILE A 19 -9.92 19.80 -25.52
N GLY A 20 -9.25 18.71 -25.13
CA GLY A 20 -7.99 18.78 -24.40
C GLY A 20 -6.88 19.44 -25.22
N LEU A 21 -6.80 19.19 -26.53
CA LEU A 21 -5.84 19.88 -27.41
C LEU A 21 -6.16 21.37 -27.56
N GLU A 22 -7.43 21.76 -27.69
CA GLU A 22 -7.84 23.16 -27.72
C GLU A 22 -7.51 23.88 -26.41
N ILE A 23 -7.79 23.24 -25.27
CA ILE A 23 -7.40 23.76 -23.96
C ILE A 23 -5.87 23.93 -23.86
N MET A 24 -5.09 22.97 -24.36
CA MET A 24 -3.63 23.10 -24.40
C MET A 24 -3.16 24.22 -25.33
N ASN A 25 -3.86 24.50 -26.43
CA ASN A 25 -3.57 25.62 -27.33
C ASN A 25 -3.91 26.97 -26.69
N ILE A 26 -4.90 27.04 -25.78
CA ILE A 26 -5.22 28.25 -25.00
C ILE A 26 -4.06 28.61 -24.07
N PHE A 27 -3.35 27.62 -23.53
CA PHE A 27 -2.23 27.87 -22.65
C PHE A 27 -0.99 28.29 -23.45
N ASN A 28 -0.54 29.52 -23.20
CA ASN A 28 0.66 30.09 -23.82
C ASN A 28 1.92 29.30 -23.42
N ARG A 29 2.97 29.31 -24.26
CA ARG A 29 4.32 28.77 -23.95
C ARG A 29 4.95 29.36 -22.69
N ASN A 30 4.44 30.51 -22.23
CA ASN A 30 4.84 31.16 -20.99
C ASN A 30 4.17 30.59 -19.73
N THR A 31 3.08 29.82 -19.88
CA THR A 31 2.41 29.17 -18.76
C THR A 31 3.19 27.95 -18.32
N LYS A 32 3.53 27.88 -17.03
CA LYS A 32 4.24 26.74 -16.43
C LYS A 32 3.30 25.91 -15.60
N PHE A 33 3.25 24.62 -15.88
CA PHE A 33 2.48 23.65 -15.12
C PHE A 33 3.39 22.91 -14.14
N TYR A 34 2.89 22.75 -12.92
CA TYR A 34 3.57 21.99 -11.88
C TYR A 34 3.16 20.50 -11.87
N PHE A 35 2.01 20.17 -12.43
CA PHE A 35 1.41 18.84 -12.40
C PHE A 35 0.95 18.39 -13.78
N LEU A 36 1.24 17.14 -14.15
CA LEU A 36 0.76 16.51 -15.38
C LEU A 36 0.31 15.07 -15.13
N CYS A 37 -0.90 14.72 -15.58
CA CYS A 37 -1.51 13.39 -15.44
C CYS A 37 -2.15 12.90 -16.75
N ASN A 38 -2.21 11.57 -16.91
CA ASN A 38 -3.12 10.85 -17.83
C ASN A 38 -3.16 11.40 -19.26
N TYR A 39 -2.00 11.71 -19.84
CA TYR A 39 -1.92 12.34 -21.15
C TYR A 39 -1.71 11.37 -22.32
N SER A 40 -1.79 10.06 -22.08
CA SER A 40 -1.53 9.02 -23.09
C SER A 40 -2.37 9.16 -24.37
N ARG A 41 -3.52 9.87 -24.28
CA ARG A 41 -4.45 10.14 -25.38
C ARG A 41 -4.17 11.43 -26.16
N TYR A 42 -3.23 12.26 -25.70
CA TYR A 42 -2.91 13.54 -26.36
C TYR A 42 -1.58 13.43 -27.11
N ASN A 43 -1.61 13.80 -28.38
CA ASN A 43 -0.40 14.00 -29.16
C ASN A 43 0.04 15.45 -28.95
N PHE A 44 0.96 15.66 -28.01
CA PHE A 44 1.56 16.97 -27.80
C PHE A 44 2.32 17.42 -29.06
N THR A 45 1.94 18.57 -29.59
CA THR A 45 2.66 19.23 -30.69
C THR A 45 4.00 19.76 -30.20
N SER A 46 4.97 19.86 -31.11
CA SER A 46 6.30 20.41 -30.82
C SER A 46 6.20 21.82 -30.22
N GLY A 47 6.74 22.01 -29.02
CA GLY A 47 6.81 23.27 -28.28
C GLY A 47 5.87 23.36 -27.07
N THR A 48 4.86 22.49 -26.95
CA THR A 48 3.98 22.44 -25.77
C THR A 48 4.69 21.88 -24.54
N GLU A 49 5.76 21.10 -24.72
CA GLU A 49 6.61 20.59 -23.67
C GLU A 49 7.35 21.67 -22.86
N LEU A 50 7.48 22.89 -23.41
CA LEU A 50 8.06 24.03 -22.68
C LEU A 50 7.17 24.48 -21.52
N CYS A 51 5.85 24.24 -21.59
CA CYS A 51 4.94 24.52 -20.50
C CYS A 51 5.19 23.60 -19.29
N PHE A 52 5.97 22.53 -19.48
CA PHE A 52 6.25 21.51 -18.49
C PHE A 52 7.70 21.56 -17.96
N SER A 53 8.45 22.62 -18.24
CA SER A 53 9.84 22.75 -17.78
C SER A 53 9.99 22.84 -16.25
N GLU A 54 8.91 23.14 -15.54
CA GLU A 54 8.87 23.31 -14.07
C GLU A 54 7.92 22.30 -13.38
N LEU A 55 7.56 21.20 -14.05
CA LEU A 55 6.79 20.13 -13.41
C LEU A 55 7.50 19.67 -12.13
N GLY A 56 6.74 19.59 -11.04
CA GLY A 56 7.15 18.91 -9.81
C GLY A 56 6.50 17.54 -9.63
N TYR A 57 5.38 17.28 -10.31
CA TYR A 57 4.69 15.99 -10.29
C TYR A 57 4.34 15.52 -11.71
N LEU A 58 4.66 14.27 -12.01
CA LEU A 58 4.27 13.60 -13.24
C LEU A 58 3.58 12.26 -12.94
N ARG A 59 2.38 12.06 -13.48
CA ARG A 59 1.79 10.74 -13.65
C ARG A 59 1.63 10.40 -15.12
N CYS A 60 2.11 9.23 -15.52
CA CYS A 60 2.00 8.78 -16.89
C CYS A 60 1.88 7.26 -17.00
N THR A 61 1.46 6.81 -18.18
CA THR A 61 1.29 5.38 -18.49
C THR A 61 2.30 4.96 -19.54
N SER A 62 2.80 3.71 -19.54
CA SER A 62 3.81 3.20 -20.46
C SER A 62 3.31 3.05 -21.92
N THR A 63 2.97 4.16 -22.56
CA THR A 63 2.59 4.23 -23.97
C THR A 63 3.72 4.87 -24.78
N GLN A 64 3.73 4.68 -26.10
CA GLN A 64 4.71 5.30 -26.98
C GLN A 64 4.70 6.84 -26.85
N ASN A 65 3.53 7.46 -26.83
CA ASN A 65 3.38 8.92 -26.66
C ASN A 65 3.96 9.40 -25.33
N SER A 66 3.67 8.67 -24.24
CA SER A 66 4.23 8.98 -22.93
C SER A 66 5.74 8.90 -22.91
N SER A 67 6.32 7.87 -23.54
CA SER A 67 7.77 7.71 -23.64
C SER A 67 8.42 8.85 -24.42
N ILE A 68 7.83 9.27 -25.54
CA ILE A 68 8.34 10.41 -26.34
C ILE A 68 8.35 11.68 -25.49
N LEU A 69 7.23 12.01 -24.82
CA LEU A 69 7.17 13.20 -23.98
C LEU A 69 8.16 13.13 -22.81
N ALA A 70 8.23 11.99 -22.11
CA ALA A 70 9.18 11.80 -21.02
C ALA A 70 10.63 12.00 -21.48
N GLY A 71 10.98 11.49 -22.67
CA GLY A 71 12.30 11.72 -23.27
C GLY A 71 12.59 13.20 -23.56
N ARG A 72 11.58 13.99 -23.92
CA ARG A 72 11.74 15.45 -24.08
C ARG A 72 11.85 16.17 -22.73
N LEU A 73 11.02 15.78 -21.76
CA LEU A 73 11.06 16.32 -20.40
C LEU A 73 12.39 16.03 -19.71
N ALA A 74 13.05 14.92 -20.01
CA ALA A 74 14.38 14.59 -19.49
C ALA A 74 15.43 15.67 -19.84
N ILE A 75 15.23 16.41 -20.93
CA ILE A 75 16.11 17.50 -21.37
C ILE A 75 15.66 18.85 -20.78
N LEU A 76 14.35 19.04 -20.65
CA LEU A 76 13.76 20.34 -20.33
C LEU A 76 13.50 20.56 -18.84
N ASN A 77 13.46 19.50 -18.04
CA ASN A 77 12.99 19.52 -16.66
C ASN A 77 13.90 18.68 -15.74
N THR A 78 14.34 19.32 -14.66
CA THR A 78 15.13 18.69 -13.57
C THR A 78 14.50 18.88 -12.19
N SER A 79 13.27 19.40 -12.14
CA SER A 79 12.52 19.79 -10.94
C SER A 79 11.48 18.76 -10.49
N ILE A 80 11.29 17.63 -11.19
CA ILE A 80 10.30 16.63 -10.80
C ILE A 80 10.70 16.01 -9.47
N LYS A 81 9.82 16.14 -8.48
CA LYS A 81 9.98 15.56 -7.14
C LYS A 81 9.16 14.28 -6.95
N LYS A 82 8.10 14.11 -7.75
CA LYS A 82 7.15 13.00 -7.63
C LYS A 82 6.85 12.39 -9.00
N LEU A 83 7.04 11.09 -9.13
CA LEU A 83 6.75 10.33 -10.33
C LEU A 83 5.80 9.18 -10.02
N ASN A 84 4.69 9.10 -10.76
CA ASN A 84 3.80 7.95 -10.77
C ASN A 84 3.75 7.36 -12.18
N PHE A 85 4.22 6.14 -12.36
CA PHE A 85 4.30 5.51 -13.66
C PHE A 85 3.53 4.19 -13.70
N ASP A 86 2.47 4.20 -14.50
CA ASP A 86 1.58 3.07 -14.70
C ASP A 86 2.08 2.20 -15.87
N ILE A 87 2.51 0.98 -15.57
CA ILE A 87 3.04 0.03 -16.55
C ILE A 87 1.90 -0.82 -17.11
N LEU A 88 1.73 -0.75 -18.43
CA LEU A 88 0.82 -1.59 -19.21
C LEU A 88 1.47 -2.94 -19.53
N TYR A 89 0.65 -3.97 -19.65
CA TYR A 89 1.09 -5.30 -20.03
C TYR A 89 1.78 -5.29 -21.41
N PHE A 90 2.93 -5.98 -21.51
CA PHE A 90 3.80 -6.04 -22.69
C PHE A 90 4.44 -4.73 -23.16
N SER A 91 4.26 -3.61 -22.48
CA SER A 91 4.89 -2.37 -22.92
C SER A 91 6.40 -2.42 -22.77
N THR A 92 7.10 -2.03 -23.84
CA THR A 92 8.55 -1.77 -23.86
C THR A 92 8.85 -0.28 -23.94
N HIS A 93 7.84 0.58 -23.75
CA HIS A 93 7.93 2.03 -23.91
C HIS A 93 8.31 2.72 -22.59
N ASN A 94 9.35 2.24 -21.93
CA ASN A 94 9.90 2.81 -20.69
C ASN A 94 11.15 3.68 -20.91
N CYS A 95 11.76 3.65 -22.11
CA CYS A 95 13.05 4.31 -22.37
C CYS A 95 13.05 5.84 -22.19
N GLY A 96 11.92 6.51 -22.43
CA GLY A 96 11.81 7.94 -22.14
C GLY A 96 11.70 8.23 -20.64
N ILE A 97 11.04 7.34 -19.90
CA ILE A 97 10.86 7.46 -18.45
C ILE A 97 12.16 7.17 -17.71
N THR A 98 12.94 6.18 -18.16
CA THR A 98 14.27 5.94 -17.58
C THR A 98 15.16 7.17 -17.71
N LYS A 99 15.24 7.77 -18.91
CA LYS A 99 15.98 9.02 -19.12
C LYS A 99 15.46 10.17 -18.26
N LEU A 100 14.15 10.27 -18.10
CA LEU A 100 13.54 11.30 -17.26
C LEU A 100 14.00 11.17 -15.81
N ILE A 101 13.91 9.96 -15.24
CA ILE A 101 14.35 9.65 -13.87
C ILE A 101 15.82 10.04 -13.69
N GLU A 102 16.68 9.60 -14.61
CA GLU A 102 18.12 9.87 -14.58
C GLU A 102 18.46 11.37 -14.63
N GLY A 103 17.60 12.19 -15.24
CA GLY A 103 17.78 13.64 -15.32
C GLY A 103 17.32 14.42 -14.08
N GLN A 104 16.63 13.78 -13.13
CA GLN A 104 16.07 14.48 -11.97
C GLN A 104 17.10 14.63 -10.84
N LYS A 105 17.14 15.81 -10.23
CA LYS A 105 18.07 16.13 -9.13
C LYS A 105 17.47 16.00 -7.74
N ASN A 106 16.15 15.91 -7.63
CA ASN A 106 15.42 15.96 -6.36
C ASN A 106 14.22 15.00 -6.38
N LEU A 107 14.34 13.86 -7.06
CA LEU A 107 13.25 12.89 -7.19
C LEU A 107 13.05 12.17 -5.85
N ASN A 108 12.00 12.56 -5.13
CA ASN A 108 11.77 12.15 -3.75
C ASN A 108 10.80 10.95 -3.64
N GLU A 109 9.77 10.94 -4.47
CA GLU A 109 8.71 9.92 -4.45
C GLU A 109 8.56 9.28 -5.83
N VAL A 110 8.67 7.96 -5.87
CA VAL A 110 8.47 7.17 -7.08
C VAL A 110 7.48 6.04 -6.82
N ILE A 111 6.42 6.03 -7.63
CA ILE A 111 5.39 5.02 -7.61
C ILE A 111 5.37 4.34 -8.98
N PHE A 112 5.62 3.03 -9.00
CA PHE A 112 5.45 2.22 -10.18
C PHE A 112 4.31 1.24 -10.00
N ASN A 113 3.23 1.42 -10.78
CA ASN A 113 2.06 0.54 -10.71
C ASN A 113 2.04 -0.45 -11.87
N ASN A 114 1.62 -1.67 -11.58
CA ASN A 114 1.36 -2.71 -12.56
C ASN A 114 -0.14 -2.83 -12.78
N GLN A 115 -0.67 -2.12 -13.77
CA GLN A 115 -2.13 -1.97 -13.95
C GLN A 115 -2.89 -3.28 -14.15
N TYR A 116 -2.21 -4.34 -14.61
CA TYR A 116 -2.84 -5.62 -14.92
C TYR A 116 -2.60 -6.70 -13.87
N LEU A 117 -1.82 -6.42 -12.80
CA LEU A 117 -1.48 -7.40 -11.76
C LEU A 117 -0.91 -8.70 -12.36
N VAL A 118 -0.06 -8.56 -13.38
CA VAL A 118 0.58 -9.66 -14.13
C VAL A 118 2.08 -9.70 -13.86
N THR A 119 2.74 -10.85 -14.03
CA THR A 119 4.19 -10.91 -13.90
C THR A 119 4.87 -10.05 -14.97
N LEU A 120 5.52 -8.97 -14.55
CA LEU A 120 6.34 -8.15 -15.44
C LEU A 120 7.65 -8.87 -15.76
N LYS A 121 8.07 -8.80 -17.03
CA LYS A 121 9.35 -9.38 -17.45
C LYS A 121 10.50 -8.48 -17.02
N GLU A 122 11.63 -9.11 -16.68
CA GLU A 122 12.81 -8.44 -16.17
C GLU A 122 13.33 -7.31 -17.07
N TYR A 123 13.36 -7.51 -18.39
CA TYR A 123 13.80 -6.48 -19.34
C TYR A 123 12.94 -5.20 -19.33
N ILE A 124 11.72 -5.26 -18.78
CA ILE A 124 10.82 -4.10 -18.62
C ILE A 124 11.17 -3.33 -17.35
N VAL A 125 11.45 -4.03 -16.25
CA VAL A 125 11.64 -3.41 -14.93
C VAL A 125 13.10 -3.09 -14.62
N ARG A 126 14.05 -3.87 -15.14
CA ARG A 126 15.50 -3.68 -14.94
C ARG A 126 15.97 -2.26 -15.31
N PRO A 127 15.63 -1.71 -16.49
CA PRO A 127 16.04 -0.33 -16.82
C PRO A 127 15.46 0.73 -15.88
N LEU A 128 14.27 0.50 -15.30
CA LEU A 128 13.67 1.41 -14.33
C LEU A 128 14.41 1.35 -13.00
N GLU A 129 14.75 0.16 -12.51
CA GLU A 129 15.56 0.00 -11.30
C GLU A 129 16.96 0.60 -11.46
N GLU A 130 17.62 0.36 -12.59
CA GLU A 130 18.94 0.94 -12.90
C GLU A 130 18.90 2.47 -12.96
N ALA A 131 17.81 3.05 -13.48
CA ALA A 131 17.59 4.49 -13.46
C ALA A 131 17.41 5.04 -12.03
N LEU A 132 16.64 4.34 -11.18
CA LEU A 132 16.49 4.74 -9.77
C LEU A 132 17.80 4.70 -8.98
N ILE A 133 18.67 3.71 -9.25
CA ILE A 133 19.97 3.61 -8.58
C ILE A 133 20.80 4.89 -8.80
N LYS A 134 20.68 5.52 -9.98
CA LYS A 134 21.43 6.75 -10.31
C LYS A 134 20.97 7.99 -9.54
N CYS A 135 19.77 7.99 -8.97
CA CYS A 135 19.22 9.09 -8.16
C CYS A 135 18.79 8.63 -6.75
N ALA A 136 19.34 7.50 -6.28
CA ALA A 136 18.91 6.80 -5.07
C ALA A 136 19.09 7.62 -3.78
N ASP A 137 20.02 8.56 -3.76
CA ASP A 137 20.31 9.46 -2.65
C ASP A 137 19.14 10.41 -2.33
N THR A 138 18.29 10.71 -3.32
CA THR A 138 17.15 11.63 -3.14
C THR A 138 15.83 10.94 -2.87
N ILE A 139 15.73 9.64 -3.17
CA ILE A 139 14.49 8.87 -3.06
C ILE A 139 14.21 8.54 -1.59
N GLN A 140 13.04 8.98 -1.11
CA GLN A 140 12.56 8.72 0.25
C GLN A 140 11.30 7.84 0.27
N TYR A 141 10.53 7.81 -0.82
CA TYR A 141 9.29 7.05 -0.92
C TYR A 141 9.31 6.23 -2.20
N LEU A 142 9.26 4.91 -2.07
CA LEU A 142 9.26 4.00 -3.21
C LEU A 142 8.11 3.01 -3.11
N LYS A 143 7.34 2.90 -4.19
CA LYS A 143 6.42 1.80 -4.43
C LYS A 143 6.78 1.06 -5.71
N ILE A 144 6.88 -0.26 -5.65
CA ILE A 144 7.02 -1.14 -6.81
C ILE A 144 6.00 -2.28 -6.80
N ASP A 145 5.39 -2.55 -7.94
CA ASP A 145 4.48 -3.70 -8.11
C ASP A 145 5.19 -4.92 -8.75
N TRP A 146 6.46 -5.14 -8.38
CA TRP A 146 7.23 -6.32 -8.80
C TRP A 146 8.31 -6.76 -7.80
N LYS A 147 8.85 -7.97 -8.00
CA LYS A 147 10.03 -8.45 -7.27
C LYS A 147 11.29 -7.78 -7.83
N PRO A 148 12.17 -7.18 -7.01
CA PRO A 148 13.40 -6.57 -7.48
C PRO A 148 14.23 -7.49 -8.39
N VAL A 149 14.84 -6.92 -9.43
CA VAL A 149 15.69 -7.66 -10.39
C VAL A 149 17.15 -7.20 -10.38
N THR A 150 17.43 -6.13 -9.65
CA THR A 150 18.75 -5.57 -9.37
C THR A 150 18.99 -5.46 -7.86
N ASN A 151 20.15 -4.90 -7.48
CA ASN A 151 20.44 -4.50 -6.10
C ASN A 151 19.89 -3.10 -5.76
N LEU A 152 18.74 -2.71 -6.31
CA LEU A 152 18.10 -1.40 -6.09
C LEU A 152 18.09 -1.00 -4.61
N PHE A 153 17.59 -1.89 -3.76
CA PHE A 153 17.39 -1.60 -2.34
C PHE A 153 18.70 -1.39 -1.55
N SER A 154 19.85 -1.90 -2.00
CA SER A 154 21.12 -1.63 -1.31
C SER A 154 21.61 -0.18 -1.49
N HIS A 155 21.04 0.56 -2.44
CA HIS A 155 21.42 1.96 -2.72
C HIS A 155 20.47 2.97 -2.06
N LEU A 156 19.25 2.57 -1.69
CA LEU A 156 18.21 3.45 -1.17
C LEU A 156 18.33 3.67 0.34
N VAL A 157 19.51 4.08 0.81
CA VAL A 157 19.79 4.23 2.25
C VAL A 157 18.94 5.31 2.94
N ASN A 158 18.45 6.29 2.17
CA ASN A 158 17.61 7.40 2.64
C ASN A 158 16.10 7.08 2.60
N LEU A 159 15.71 5.84 2.29
CA LEU A 159 14.32 5.46 2.15
C LEU A 159 13.58 5.52 3.49
N ILE A 160 12.46 6.26 3.50
CA ILE A 160 11.56 6.43 4.65
C ILE A 160 10.37 5.47 4.52
N SER A 161 9.88 5.24 3.30
CA SER A 161 8.74 4.38 3.01
C SER A 161 9.01 3.44 1.85
N LEU A 162 8.69 2.16 2.05
CA LEU A 162 8.81 1.12 1.04
C LEU A 162 7.49 0.36 0.90
N GLU A 163 6.96 0.31 -0.32
CA GLU A 163 5.81 -0.52 -0.70
C GLU A 163 6.19 -1.49 -1.81
N ILE A 164 6.00 -2.80 -1.59
CA ILE A 164 6.32 -3.85 -2.57
C ILE A 164 5.11 -4.74 -2.77
N HIS A 165 4.53 -4.73 -3.97
CA HIS A 165 3.42 -5.61 -4.33
C HIS A 165 3.84 -6.63 -5.39
N ALA A 166 4.28 -7.80 -4.96
CA ALA A 166 4.79 -8.83 -5.84
C ALA A 166 3.73 -9.86 -6.26
N PHE A 167 2.57 -9.37 -6.71
CA PHE A 167 1.45 -10.23 -7.09
C PHE A 167 1.84 -11.24 -8.18
N ARG A 168 1.48 -12.52 -7.98
CA ARG A 168 1.79 -13.65 -8.89
C ARG A 168 3.28 -13.82 -9.22
N GLN A 169 4.19 -13.25 -8.44
CA GLN A 169 5.63 -13.39 -8.67
C GLN A 169 6.18 -14.59 -7.91
N LYS A 170 6.61 -15.61 -8.67
CA LYS A 170 7.22 -16.83 -8.12
C LYS A 170 8.74 -16.72 -8.13
N ASN A 171 9.39 -17.67 -7.45
CA ASN A 171 10.83 -17.91 -7.47
C ASN A 171 11.68 -16.74 -6.96
N TRP A 172 11.72 -16.60 -5.63
CA TRP A 172 12.57 -15.64 -4.92
C TRP A 172 13.96 -16.19 -4.53
N ASN A 173 14.23 -17.46 -4.83
CA ASN A 173 15.45 -18.18 -4.39
C ASN A 173 16.77 -17.54 -4.84
N HIS A 174 16.76 -16.75 -5.92
CA HIS A 174 17.95 -16.05 -6.42
C HIS A 174 18.16 -14.66 -5.76
N LEU A 175 17.23 -14.24 -4.91
CA LEU A 175 17.21 -12.93 -4.26
C LEU A 175 17.70 -12.99 -2.81
N ASN A 176 18.53 -13.99 -2.45
CA ASN A 176 19.13 -14.11 -1.12
C ASN A 176 19.98 -12.89 -0.72
N HIS A 177 20.43 -12.09 -1.69
CA HIS A 177 21.11 -10.83 -1.41
C HIS A 177 20.20 -9.80 -0.72
N LEU A 178 18.87 -9.92 -0.86
CA LEU A 178 17.90 -9.08 -0.16
C LEU A 178 17.92 -9.30 1.36
N GLU A 179 18.40 -10.46 1.83
CA GLU A 179 18.50 -10.78 3.28
C GLU A 179 19.58 -9.93 3.99
N LYS A 180 20.48 -9.29 3.24
CA LYS A 180 21.58 -8.48 3.80
C LYS A 180 21.33 -6.98 3.70
N ILE A 181 20.14 -6.58 3.29
CA ILE A 181 19.83 -5.18 3.03
C ILE A 181 19.49 -4.49 4.33
N SER A 182 20.12 -3.33 4.55
CA SER A 182 19.80 -2.42 5.64
C SER A 182 19.22 -1.13 5.07
N LEU A 183 18.04 -0.77 5.54
CA LEU A 183 17.35 0.49 5.25
C LEU A 183 17.22 1.28 6.55
N PRO A 184 18.28 1.95 7.00
CA PRO A 184 18.37 2.47 8.36
C PRO A 184 17.32 3.55 8.67
N HIS A 185 16.81 4.26 7.67
CA HIS A 185 15.83 5.34 7.86
C HIS A 185 14.37 4.90 7.62
N LEU A 186 14.13 3.62 7.36
CA LEU A 186 12.81 3.09 7.02
C LEU A 186 11.87 3.16 8.22
N LYS A 187 10.72 3.82 8.03
CA LYS A 187 9.65 3.97 9.03
C LYS A 187 8.37 3.24 8.65
N TYR A 188 8.12 3.10 7.36
CA TYR A 188 6.88 2.56 6.82
C TYR A 188 7.20 1.42 5.85
N LEU A 189 6.73 0.23 6.18
CA LEU A 189 6.91 -0.97 5.35
C LEU A 189 5.55 -1.55 4.96
N LYS A 190 5.26 -1.56 3.66
CA LYS A 190 4.11 -2.25 3.08
C LYS A 190 4.59 -3.34 2.13
N ALA A 191 4.15 -4.58 2.32
CA ALA A 191 4.59 -5.71 1.50
C ALA A 191 3.45 -6.69 1.24
N HIS A 192 3.21 -6.98 -0.04
CA HIS A 192 2.19 -7.93 -0.48
C HIS A 192 2.85 -9.03 -1.30
N TYR A 193 2.67 -10.28 -0.90
CA TYR A 193 3.23 -11.48 -1.56
C TYR A 193 4.77 -11.47 -1.66
N VAL A 194 5.44 -10.85 -0.68
CA VAL A 194 6.89 -10.93 -0.50
C VAL A 194 7.18 -12.04 0.51
N PRO A 195 8.17 -12.94 0.27
CA PRO A 195 8.49 -14.01 1.20
C PRO A 195 8.83 -13.48 2.60
N SER A 196 8.21 -14.09 3.60
CA SER A 196 8.39 -13.83 5.03
C SER A 196 9.85 -13.81 5.47
N LYS A 197 10.69 -14.73 4.97
CA LYS A 197 12.14 -14.76 5.27
C LYS A 197 12.86 -13.47 4.86
N ILE A 198 12.52 -12.90 3.70
CA ILE A 198 13.11 -11.66 3.19
C ILE A 198 12.64 -10.49 4.06
N LEU A 199 11.34 -10.45 4.38
CA LEU A 199 10.76 -9.41 5.23
C LEU A 199 11.33 -9.45 6.65
N ALA A 200 11.48 -10.63 7.24
CA ALA A 200 12.08 -10.81 8.56
C ALA A 200 13.52 -10.26 8.57
N SER A 201 14.32 -10.61 7.56
CA SER A 201 15.70 -10.12 7.44
C SER A 201 15.76 -8.60 7.25
N LEU A 202 14.84 -8.03 6.47
CA LEU A 202 14.75 -6.57 6.29
C LEU A 202 14.42 -5.86 7.60
N ILE A 203 13.48 -6.41 8.38
CA ILE A 203 13.08 -5.88 9.69
C ILE A 203 14.24 -6.00 10.69
N GLU A 204 14.91 -7.15 10.76
CA GLU A 204 16.10 -7.37 11.60
C GLU A 204 17.22 -6.35 11.30
N ASN A 205 17.39 -5.99 10.03
CA ASN A 205 18.41 -5.02 9.59
C ASN A 205 17.95 -3.55 9.65
N THR A 206 16.71 -3.28 10.06
CA THR A 206 16.16 -1.92 10.23
C THR A 206 16.18 -1.58 11.72
N ILE A 207 17.07 -0.66 12.12
CA ILE A 207 17.41 -0.36 13.52
C ILE A 207 16.23 0.29 14.27
N GLY A 208 15.25 -0.46 14.76
CA GLY A 208 14.22 0.05 15.70
C GLY A 208 13.27 1.12 15.16
N ASN A 209 13.36 1.46 13.87
CA ASN A 209 12.79 2.68 13.31
C ASN A 209 11.39 2.49 12.70
N LEU A 210 10.92 1.25 12.56
CA LEU A 210 9.62 0.95 11.97
C LEU A 210 8.47 1.38 12.90
N ILE A 211 7.58 2.20 12.35
CA ILE A 211 6.39 2.75 13.02
C ILE A 211 5.11 2.11 12.48
N GLU A 212 5.10 1.76 11.18
CA GLU A 212 3.98 1.06 10.55
C GLU A 212 4.50 -0.10 9.71
N ILE A 213 3.86 -1.26 9.90
CA ILE A 213 4.10 -2.46 9.12
C ILE A 213 2.76 -2.95 8.58
N SER A 214 2.67 -3.15 7.27
CA SER A 214 1.53 -3.74 6.59
C SER A 214 1.98 -4.88 5.69
N ILE A 215 1.83 -6.11 6.14
CA ILE A 215 2.29 -7.28 5.42
C ILE A 215 1.12 -8.23 5.15
N ILE A 216 0.87 -8.49 3.86
CA ILE A 216 -0.08 -9.50 3.40
C ILE A 216 0.70 -10.60 2.69
N TYR A 217 0.67 -11.81 3.25
CA TYR A 217 1.27 -13.01 2.65
C TYR A 217 0.29 -14.18 2.66
N GLY A 218 0.56 -15.18 1.82
CA GLY A 218 -0.27 -16.39 1.69
C GLY A 218 0.29 -17.56 2.50
N GLN A 219 -0.50 -18.62 2.67
CA GLN A 219 -0.12 -19.78 3.48
C GLN A 219 1.16 -20.51 3.00
N SER A 220 1.48 -20.44 1.70
CA SER A 220 2.70 -21.03 1.15
C SER A 220 3.99 -20.41 1.70
N ASP A 221 3.90 -19.24 2.33
CA ASP A 221 5.03 -18.52 2.91
C ASP A 221 5.14 -18.73 4.43
N TYR A 222 4.52 -19.81 4.96
CA TYR A 222 4.63 -20.19 6.37
C TYR A 222 6.11 -20.30 6.77
N ASP A 223 6.47 -19.55 7.81
CA ASP A 223 7.84 -19.35 8.24
C ASP A 223 8.05 -19.66 9.72
N GLU A 224 7.17 -20.50 10.28
CA GLU A 224 7.22 -20.89 11.69
C GLU A 224 7.17 -19.67 12.64
N GLY A 225 6.57 -18.57 12.20
CA GLY A 225 6.40 -17.35 12.99
C GLY A 225 7.64 -16.45 13.02
N ARG A 226 8.68 -16.75 12.23
CA ARG A 226 9.92 -15.97 12.16
C ARG A 226 9.69 -14.49 11.87
N LEU A 227 8.77 -14.15 10.98
CA LEU A 227 8.42 -12.77 10.64
C LEU A 227 7.84 -12.05 11.86
N ILE A 228 6.90 -12.69 12.57
CA ILE A 228 6.30 -12.12 13.77
C ILE A 228 7.37 -11.93 14.85
N HIS A 229 8.25 -12.92 15.02
CA HIS A 229 9.43 -12.85 15.90
C HIS A 229 10.32 -11.64 15.58
N ALA A 230 10.70 -11.48 14.31
CA ALA A 230 11.51 -10.34 13.86
C ALA A 230 10.82 -9.01 14.17
N ILE A 231 9.51 -8.89 13.97
CA ILE A 231 8.74 -7.68 14.27
C ILE A 231 8.87 -7.33 15.76
N TYR A 232 8.53 -8.24 16.66
CA TYR A 232 8.46 -7.88 18.08
C TYR A 232 9.83 -7.75 18.76
N GLN A 233 10.88 -8.36 18.21
CA GLN A 233 12.25 -8.16 18.68
C GLN A 233 12.85 -6.82 18.23
N ASN A 234 12.49 -6.33 17.04
CA ASN A 234 13.18 -5.20 16.41
C ASN A 234 12.33 -3.93 16.27
N CYS A 235 11.02 -3.98 16.54
CA CYS A 235 10.12 -2.84 16.31
C CYS A 235 9.45 -2.34 17.62
N PRO A 236 10.20 -1.87 18.63
CA PRO A 236 9.62 -1.39 19.89
C PRO A 236 8.74 -0.15 19.70
N ASN A 237 8.95 0.61 18.62
CA ASN A 237 8.22 1.83 18.29
C ASN A 237 7.03 1.61 17.33
N LEU A 238 6.57 0.36 17.19
CA LEU A 238 5.51 0.01 16.25
C LEU A 238 4.15 0.54 16.74
N ASN A 239 3.60 1.51 16.00
CA ASN A 239 2.27 2.09 16.29
C ASN A 239 1.15 1.36 15.57
N TYR A 240 1.42 0.81 14.38
CA TYR A 240 0.40 0.23 13.51
C TYR A 240 0.90 -1.05 12.87
N LEU A 241 0.11 -2.10 12.98
CA LEU A 241 0.40 -3.41 12.38
C LEU A 241 -0.79 -3.92 11.59
N LYS A 242 -0.58 -4.19 10.31
CA LYS A 242 -1.45 -5.00 9.47
C LYS A 242 -0.72 -6.29 9.08
N LEU A 243 -1.30 -7.45 9.37
CA LEU A 243 -0.65 -8.73 9.14
C LEU A 243 -1.63 -9.83 8.71
N SER A 244 -1.23 -10.67 7.74
CA SER A 244 -1.84 -11.99 7.58
C SER A 244 -1.52 -12.89 8.78
N LEU A 245 -2.51 -13.27 9.59
CA LEU A 245 -2.28 -14.10 10.79
C LEU A 245 -2.80 -15.53 10.59
N PHE A 246 -2.00 -16.52 10.94
CA PHE A 246 -2.36 -17.93 10.93
C PHE A 246 -2.42 -18.47 12.37
N SER A 247 -3.31 -19.43 12.64
CA SER A 247 -3.49 -19.99 13.99
C SER A 247 -2.22 -20.63 14.54
N GLU A 248 -1.40 -21.16 13.64
CA GLU A 248 -0.08 -21.72 13.91
C GLU A 248 0.90 -20.70 14.48
N ASN A 249 0.69 -19.40 14.22
CA ASN A 249 1.57 -18.33 14.70
C ASN A 249 1.05 -17.62 15.96
N PHE A 250 0.00 -18.15 16.61
CA PHE A 250 -0.61 -17.50 17.78
C PHE A 250 0.33 -17.31 18.98
N SER A 251 1.28 -18.24 19.19
CA SER A 251 2.29 -18.09 20.25
C SER A 251 3.18 -16.87 19.99
N GLU A 252 3.67 -16.72 18.75
CA GLU A 252 4.49 -15.57 18.37
C GLU A 252 3.68 -14.27 18.35
N PHE A 253 2.42 -14.34 17.92
CA PHE A 253 1.53 -13.19 17.90
C PHE A 253 1.22 -12.68 19.31
N GLU A 254 1.04 -13.57 20.28
CA GLU A 254 0.93 -13.17 21.68
C GLU A 254 2.18 -12.45 22.17
N ASN A 255 3.36 -13.00 21.89
CA ASN A 255 4.63 -12.34 22.20
C ASN A 255 4.71 -10.95 21.56
N LEU A 256 4.20 -10.79 20.34
CA LEU A 256 4.12 -9.49 19.69
C LEU A 256 3.29 -8.49 20.47
N LEU A 257 2.09 -8.87 20.92
CA LEU A 257 1.24 -7.97 21.70
C LEU A 257 1.89 -7.58 23.05
N ILE A 258 2.62 -8.51 23.67
CA ILE A 258 3.33 -8.28 24.93
C ILE A 258 4.56 -7.37 24.74
N ASN A 259 5.25 -7.40 23.61
CA ASN A 259 6.47 -6.61 23.41
C ASN A 259 6.19 -5.26 22.73
N CYS A 260 5.18 -5.16 21.84
CA CYS A 260 4.83 -3.93 21.14
C CYS A 260 3.85 -3.05 21.94
N GLN A 261 4.32 -2.51 23.07
CA GLN A 261 3.46 -1.83 24.06
C GLN A 261 2.88 -0.47 23.65
N ILE A 262 3.33 0.12 22.53
CA ILE A 262 2.78 1.39 22.00
C ILE A 262 1.87 1.18 20.79
N LEU A 263 1.59 -0.08 20.43
CA LEU A 263 0.73 -0.42 19.31
C LEU A 263 -0.66 0.18 19.53
N ASN A 264 -1.11 1.03 18.60
CA ASN A 264 -2.39 1.75 18.67
C ASN A 264 -3.44 1.14 17.75
N GLY A 265 -3.00 0.50 16.65
CA GLY A 265 -3.88 -0.13 15.68
C GLY A 265 -3.36 -1.47 15.18
N LEU A 266 -4.29 -2.42 15.12
CA LEU A 266 -4.07 -3.78 14.66
C LEU A 266 -5.10 -4.12 13.57
N GLU A 267 -4.60 -4.53 12.42
CA GLU A 267 -5.40 -5.08 11.33
C GLU A 267 -4.98 -6.52 11.05
N ILE A 268 -5.92 -7.45 11.14
CA ILE A 268 -5.68 -8.85 10.82
C ILE A 268 -6.35 -9.17 9.50
N PHE A 269 -5.56 -9.68 8.56
CA PHE A 269 -6.00 -10.01 7.21
C PHE A 269 -6.08 -11.53 7.01
N CYS A 270 -7.22 -12.00 6.51
CA CYS A 270 -7.47 -13.41 6.25
C CYS A 270 -7.81 -13.64 4.79
N VAL A 271 -7.14 -14.63 4.19
CA VAL A 271 -7.27 -15.01 2.77
C VAL A 271 -7.62 -16.48 2.55
N HIS A 272 -7.63 -17.29 3.61
CA HIS A 272 -7.98 -18.71 3.55
C HIS A 272 -9.06 -19.08 4.58
N ASP A 273 -9.94 -20.02 4.21
CA ASP A 273 -10.91 -20.56 5.17
C ASP A 273 -10.17 -21.27 6.29
N TYR A 274 -10.69 -21.17 7.52
CA TYR A 274 -10.11 -21.77 8.73
C TYR A 274 -8.68 -21.30 9.08
N GLN A 275 -8.19 -20.23 8.44
CA GLN A 275 -6.89 -19.62 8.74
C GLN A 275 -6.76 -19.24 10.22
N ILE A 276 -7.85 -18.74 10.81
CA ILE A 276 -7.90 -18.23 12.19
C ILE A 276 -8.95 -18.98 13.00
N ASN A 277 -8.53 -19.54 14.12
CA ASN A 277 -9.42 -19.91 15.21
C ASN A 277 -9.78 -18.65 16.03
N TRP A 278 -10.93 -18.04 15.70
CA TRP A 278 -11.39 -16.79 16.31
C TRP A 278 -11.54 -16.87 17.83
N LYS A 279 -11.94 -18.01 18.38
CA LYS A 279 -12.07 -18.19 19.82
C LYS A 279 -10.73 -17.97 20.52
N ILE A 280 -9.69 -18.67 20.06
CA ILE A 280 -8.34 -18.56 20.64
C ILE A 280 -7.77 -17.17 20.41
N LEU A 281 -7.99 -16.57 19.24
CA LEU A 281 -7.56 -15.20 18.96
C LEU A 281 -8.15 -14.20 19.98
N PHE A 282 -9.45 -14.25 20.27
CA PHE A 282 -10.05 -13.37 21.26
C PHE A 282 -9.58 -13.66 22.69
N GLU A 283 -9.28 -14.90 23.04
CA GLU A 283 -8.66 -15.24 24.33
C GLU A 283 -7.27 -14.60 24.45
N ILE A 284 -6.45 -14.65 23.40
CA ILE A 284 -5.14 -13.99 23.34
C ILE A 284 -5.28 -12.46 23.42
N LEU A 285 -6.19 -11.88 22.63
CA LEU A 285 -6.44 -10.44 22.67
C LEU A 285 -6.92 -10.00 24.06
N THR A 286 -7.74 -10.79 24.74
CA THR A 286 -8.21 -10.47 26.10
C THR A 286 -7.07 -10.40 27.10
N ARG A 287 -6.10 -11.33 27.02
CA ARG A 287 -5.03 -11.46 28.02
C ARG A 287 -3.79 -10.60 27.72
N SER A 288 -3.49 -10.36 26.44
CA SER A 288 -2.17 -9.84 26.02
C SER A 288 -2.22 -8.51 25.27
N THR A 289 -3.41 -7.96 25.00
CA THR A 289 -3.52 -6.66 24.30
C THR A 289 -2.92 -5.51 25.12
N PRO A 290 -1.98 -4.73 24.55
CA PRO A 290 -1.39 -3.59 25.23
C PRO A 290 -2.43 -2.48 25.50
N ILE A 291 -2.21 -1.68 26.53
CA ILE A 291 -3.17 -0.63 26.96
C ILE A 291 -3.43 0.41 25.86
N SER A 292 -2.43 0.65 25.00
CA SER A 292 -2.48 1.59 23.88
C SER A 292 -3.33 1.11 22.72
N LEU A 293 -3.55 -0.20 22.56
CA LEU A 293 -4.22 -0.74 21.38
C LEU A 293 -5.74 -0.58 21.54
N PHE A 294 -6.33 0.27 20.71
CA PHE A 294 -7.79 0.50 20.72
C PHE A 294 -8.43 0.48 19.33
N LYS A 295 -7.64 0.38 18.25
CA LYS A 295 -8.14 0.30 16.88
C LYS A 295 -7.95 -1.12 16.33
N PHE A 296 -9.04 -1.76 15.97
CA PHE A 296 -9.05 -3.13 15.45
C PHE A 296 -9.74 -3.18 14.09
N LYS A 297 -9.14 -3.89 13.15
CA LYS A 297 -9.80 -4.26 11.89
C LYS A 297 -9.55 -5.72 11.56
N PHE A 298 -10.63 -6.44 11.35
CA PHE A 298 -10.60 -7.84 10.97
C PHE A 298 -11.12 -7.93 9.54
N ILE A 299 -10.25 -8.28 8.58
CA ILE A 299 -10.63 -8.43 7.18
C ILE A 299 -10.63 -9.90 6.80
N TYR A 300 -11.75 -10.34 6.25
CA TYR A 300 -11.93 -11.65 5.67
C TYR A 300 -12.18 -11.52 4.17
N SER A 301 -11.14 -11.77 3.37
CA SER A 301 -11.12 -11.50 1.93
C SER A 301 -11.22 -12.78 1.10
N ILE A 302 -12.24 -13.60 1.34
CA ILE A 302 -12.45 -14.86 0.62
C ILE A 302 -13.74 -14.79 -0.20
N PHE A 303 -13.65 -15.29 -1.43
CA PHE A 303 -14.79 -15.40 -2.33
C PHE A 303 -15.80 -16.43 -1.81
N ASN A 304 -17.08 -16.06 -1.75
CA ASN A 304 -18.19 -16.92 -1.33
C ASN A 304 -18.11 -17.49 0.10
N SER A 305 -17.27 -16.92 0.97
CA SER A 305 -17.30 -17.26 2.39
C SER A 305 -17.60 -16.04 3.26
N TYR A 306 -17.93 -16.34 4.52
CA TYR A 306 -18.38 -15.38 5.49
C TYR A 306 -17.52 -15.50 6.74
N LEU A 307 -17.22 -14.35 7.35
CA LEU A 307 -16.49 -14.31 8.59
C LEU A 307 -17.34 -14.86 9.76
N ASN A 308 -17.18 -16.14 10.07
CA ASN A 308 -17.87 -16.80 11.18
C ASN A 308 -17.16 -16.54 12.52
N ILE A 309 -17.23 -15.29 12.99
CA ILE A 309 -16.72 -14.89 14.32
C ILE A 309 -17.49 -15.63 15.41
N ASN A 310 -16.78 -16.28 16.33
CA ASN A 310 -17.42 -16.83 17.52
C ASN A 310 -17.91 -15.70 18.46
N LEU A 311 -19.23 -15.43 18.45
CA LEU A 311 -19.85 -14.33 19.20
C LEU A 311 -19.65 -14.41 20.71
N GLU A 312 -19.56 -15.61 21.28
CA GLU A 312 -19.36 -15.80 22.72
C GLU A 312 -17.97 -15.34 23.16
N SER A 313 -16.93 -15.72 22.41
CA SER A 313 -15.56 -15.28 22.64
C SER A 313 -15.36 -13.78 22.38
N LEU A 314 -15.99 -13.23 21.33
CA LEU A 314 -16.01 -11.78 21.09
C LEU A 314 -16.67 -11.04 22.26
N LYS A 315 -17.80 -11.56 22.77
CA LYS A 315 -18.48 -10.99 23.93
C LYS A 315 -17.57 -11.00 25.17
N LEU A 316 -16.88 -12.11 25.44
CA LEU A 316 -15.92 -12.21 26.55
C LEU A 316 -14.79 -11.18 26.41
N PHE A 317 -14.26 -11.01 25.21
CA PHE A 317 -13.27 -9.98 24.92
C PHE A 317 -13.80 -8.58 25.23
N LEU A 318 -15.00 -8.24 24.78
CA LEU A 318 -15.64 -6.95 25.03
C LEU A 318 -16.02 -6.74 26.50
N ASP A 319 -16.45 -7.78 27.22
CA ASP A 319 -16.77 -7.72 28.65
C ASP A 319 -15.52 -7.45 29.51
N ASN A 320 -14.35 -7.90 29.04
CA ASN A 320 -13.05 -7.66 29.70
C ASN A 320 -12.37 -6.36 29.25
N TRP A 321 -12.98 -5.58 28.35
CA TRP A 321 -12.45 -4.29 27.88
C TRP A 321 -12.75 -3.15 28.86
N LYS A 322 -12.20 -3.26 30.07
CA LYS A 322 -12.36 -2.28 31.16
C LYS A 322 -11.12 -1.40 31.29
N ASP A 323 -11.29 -0.18 31.79
CA ASP A 323 -10.21 0.76 32.10
C ASP A 323 -9.29 1.09 30.90
N ARG A 324 -9.86 1.01 29.69
CA ARG A 324 -9.19 1.23 28.40
C ARG A 324 -9.94 2.27 27.59
N SER A 325 -9.25 2.86 26.62
CA SER A 325 -9.88 3.69 25.59
C SER A 325 -10.98 2.93 24.86
N SER A 326 -12.11 3.60 24.61
CA SER A 326 -13.20 3.02 23.83
C SER A 326 -12.72 2.59 22.44
N MET A 327 -13.10 1.38 22.04
CA MET A 327 -12.59 0.71 20.86
C MET A 327 -13.12 1.31 19.55
N LEU A 328 -12.28 1.36 18.51
CA LEU A 328 -12.70 1.48 17.12
C LEU A 328 -12.59 0.10 16.47
N LEU A 329 -13.72 -0.47 16.06
CA LEU A 329 -13.78 -1.85 15.58
C LEU A 329 -14.34 -1.95 14.17
N GLN A 330 -13.57 -2.47 13.24
CA GLN A 330 -14.04 -2.74 11.88
C GLN A 330 -13.97 -4.23 11.59
N ILE A 331 -15.04 -4.79 11.03
CA ILE A 331 -15.12 -6.21 10.70
C ILE A 331 -15.64 -6.30 9.27
N PHE A 332 -14.79 -6.72 8.34
CA PHE A 332 -15.12 -6.79 6.92
C PHE A 332 -15.11 -8.22 6.43
N SER A 333 -16.10 -8.57 5.63
CA SER A 333 -16.19 -9.86 4.93
C SER A 333 -16.50 -9.59 3.46
N SER A 334 -15.60 -9.94 2.55
CA SER A 334 -15.77 -9.67 1.10
C SER A 334 -16.83 -10.54 0.41
N GLY A 335 -17.59 -11.34 1.15
CA GLY A 335 -18.61 -12.25 0.62
C GLY A 335 -19.79 -11.47 0.02
N VAL A 336 -20.01 -11.63 -1.29
CA VAL A 336 -21.04 -10.89 -2.05
C VAL A 336 -22.45 -11.48 -1.88
N MET A 337 -22.56 -12.75 -1.45
CA MET A 337 -23.86 -13.41 -1.22
C MET A 337 -23.86 -14.23 0.06
N LEU A 338 -24.50 -13.68 1.09
CA LEU A 338 -24.74 -14.39 2.35
C LEU A 338 -25.98 -15.27 2.25
N ASN A 339 -25.86 -16.51 2.70
CA ASN A 339 -27.01 -17.38 2.93
C ASN A 339 -27.83 -16.90 4.15
N VAL A 340 -28.99 -17.52 4.41
CA VAL A 340 -29.89 -17.11 5.50
C VAL A 340 -29.21 -17.18 6.88
N GLU A 341 -28.46 -18.25 7.14
CA GLU A 341 -27.75 -18.44 8.41
C GLU A 341 -26.66 -17.38 8.63
N GLN A 342 -25.89 -17.06 7.58
CA GLN A 342 -24.85 -16.04 7.61
C GLN A 342 -25.44 -14.64 7.82
N LYS A 343 -26.57 -14.31 7.17
CA LYS A 343 -27.30 -13.06 7.44
C LYS A 343 -27.76 -12.97 8.88
N GLN A 344 -28.30 -14.06 9.43
CA GLN A 344 -28.72 -14.10 10.83
C GLN A 344 -27.54 -13.96 11.78
N HIS A 345 -26.40 -14.56 11.47
CA HIS A 345 -25.17 -14.39 12.23
C HIS A 345 -24.67 -12.95 12.19
N GLN A 346 -24.69 -12.30 11.03
CA GLN A 346 -24.32 -10.89 10.88
C GLN A 346 -25.22 -9.97 11.71
N LEU A 347 -26.54 -10.18 11.70
CA LEU A 347 -27.47 -9.41 12.52
C LEU A 347 -27.14 -9.56 14.02
N LYS A 348 -26.88 -10.80 14.48
CA LYS A 348 -26.48 -11.05 15.88
C LYS A 348 -25.15 -10.38 16.23
N LEU A 349 -24.20 -10.33 15.30
CA LEU A 349 -22.96 -9.59 15.47
C LEU A 349 -23.25 -8.09 15.62
N GLU A 350 -24.02 -7.50 14.71
CA GLU A 350 -24.37 -6.08 14.75
C GLU A 350 -25.12 -5.68 16.02
N ASP A 351 -26.08 -6.50 16.47
CA ASP A 351 -26.79 -6.30 17.74
C ASP A 351 -25.83 -6.33 18.94
N LEU A 352 -24.88 -7.27 18.95
CA LEU A 352 -23.84 -7.35 19.98
C LEU A 352 -22.98 -6.09 19.98
N LEU A 353 -22.46 -5.68 18.82
CA LEU A 353 -21.61 -4.49 18.69
C LEU A 353 -22.36 -3.21 19.10
N GLN A 354 -23.62 -3.06 18.70
CA GLN A 354 -24.46 -1.93 19.08
C GLN A 354 -24.69 -1.89 20.60
N LYS A 355 -24.92 -3.03 21.25
CA LYS A 355 -25.00 -3.12 22.71
C LYS A 355 -23.72 -2.62 23.38
N TYR A 356 -22.54 -3.04 22.94
CA TYR A 356 -21.28 -2.57 23.52
C TYR A 356 -20.93 -1.13 23.16
N LYS A 357 -21.47 -0.62 22.04
CA LYS A 357 -21.43 0.82 21.72
C LYS A 357 -22.23 1.64 22.72
N THR A 358 -23.46 1.21 23.04
CA THR A 358 -24.29 1.90 24.05
C THR A 358 -23.68 1.87 25.46
N LYS A 359 -22.91 0.83 25.79
CA LYS A 359 -22.16 0.71 27.05
C LYS A 359 -20.88 1.57 27.09
N GLY A 360 -20.48 2.21 26.00
CA GLY A 360 -19.25 3.00 25.90
C GLY A 360 -17.96 2.18 25.70
N VAL A 361 -18.05 0.84 25.60
CA VAL A 361 -16.89 -0.02 25.32
C VAL A 361 -16.40 0.18 23.89
N ILE A 362 -17.33 0.26 22.93
CA ILE A 362 -17.05 0.55 21.53
C ILE A 362 -17.41 2.01 21.26
N LYS A 363 -16.48 2.81 20.74
CA LYS A 363 -16.77 4.18 20.30
C LYS A 363 -17.49 4.16 18.95
N ASN A 364 -16.96 3.41 17.99
CA ASN A 364 -17.59 3.22 16.69
C ASN A 364 -17.26 1.85 16.12
N TYR A 365 -18.18 1.32 15.31
CA TYR A 365 -17.93 0.09 14.54
C TYR A 365 -18.39 0.21 13.09
N ASN A 366 -17.82 -0.63 12.22
CA ASN A 366 -18.25 -0.79 10.84
C ASN A 366 -18.21 -2.26 10.43
N THR A 367 -19.32 -2.76 9.86
CA THR A 367 -19.47 -4.12 9.34
C THR A 367 -19.72 -4.16 7.82
N ASN A 368 -19.78 -3.00 7.16
CA ASN A 368 -20.21 -2.90 5.76
C ASN A 368 -19.10 -3.28 4.78
N ASN A 369 -19.41 -4.10 3.77
CA ASN A 369 -18.47 -4.67 2.78
C ASN A 369 -17.71 -3.67 1.87
N LEU A 370 -17.81 -2.35 2.09
CA LEU A 370 -17.41 -1.31 1.12
C LEU A 370 -16.14 -0.53 1.50
N GLY A 371 -15.46 -0.88 2.60
CA GLY A 371 -14.25 -0.18 3.04
C GLY A 371 -13.01 -1.08 3.04
N THR A 372 -12.40 -1.31 1.87
CA THR A 372 -11.07 -1.95 1.79
C THR A 372 -9.93 -0.99 2.04
N GLU A 373 -10.21 0.30 2.21
CA GLU A 373 -9.21 1.28 2.59
C GLU A 373 -8.60 0.84 3.93
N ASP A 374 -7.26 0.70 3.98
CA ASP A 374 -6.51 0.66 5.24
C ASP A 374 -7.11 1.77 6.13
N PHE A 375 -7.16 1.60 7.47
CA PHE A 375 -7.47 2.81 8.23
C PHE A 375 -6.48 3.88 7.77
N GLU A 376 -6.94 5.12 7.62
CA GLU A 376 -6.06 6.24 7.34
C GLU A 376 -5.17 6.46 8.59
N TRP A 377 -4.15 5.61 8.74
CA TRP A 377 -3.28 5.51 9.91
C TRP A 377 -2.37 6.73 9.99
N ILE A 378 -2.00 7.21 8.81
CA ILE A 378 -1.26 8.42 8.58
C ILE A 378 -2.02 9.16 7.48
N GLN A 379 -2.42 10.39 7.77
CA GLN A 379 -2.52 11.39 6.71
C GLN A 379 -1.15 11.41 6.02
N CYS A 380 -1.00 10.67 4.92
CA CYS A 380 -0.52 11.39 3.77
C CYS A 380 -1.53 12.52 3.66
N LYS A 381 -1.18 13.71 4.13
CA LYS A 381 -1.77 14.94 3.64
C LYS A 381 -1.42 15.00 2.15
N LEU A 382 -2.04 14.14 1.37
CA LEU A 382 -2.61 14.49 0.10
C LEU A 382 -4.00 15.06 0.42
N HIS A 383 -4.04 16.03 1.34
CA HIS A 383 -5.01 17.09 1.21
C HIS A 383 -4.70 17.72 -0.15
N THR A 384 -5.61 17.48 -1.10
CA THR A 384 -6.23 18.58 -1.85
C THR A 384 -5.28 19.76 -2.07
N LEU A 385 -4.57 19.75 -3.21
CA LEU A 385 -3.92 20.95 -3.76
C LEU A 385 -4.98 21.90 -4.33
N TYR A 386 -5.86 22.37 -3.45
CA TYR A 386 -6.69 23.55 -3.62
C TYR A 386 -6.57 24.36 -2.34
N ASP A 387 -5.43 25.03 -2.19
CA ASP A 387 -5.26 26.30 -1.47
C ASP A 387 -4.13 27.08 -2.15
#